data_AF-A0AB73HSQ8-F1
#
_entry.id   AF-A0AB73HSQ8-F1
#
_cell.length_a   1.000
_cell.length_b   1.000
_cell.length_c   1.000
_cell.angle_alpha   90.00
_cell.angle_beta   90.00
_cell.angle_gamma   90.00
#
_symmetry.space_group_name_H-M   'P 1'
#
loop_
_entity.id
_entity.type
_entity.pdbx_description
1 polymer ?
#
loop_
_entity_poly.entity_id
_entity_poly.type
_entity_poly.pdbx_seq_one_letter_code
_entity_poly.pdbx_strand_id
1 'polypeptide(L)'
;MQSPLHRHLFLHYGNLLISAIGLVLLALAAWLQPQLLPPLLWAGLPIYLGVLLPRWVGRRERQRRAAAVRDATLAKWGFSQRDHSGPWLNYIDRPFVRHCPEFAGRYFYGEWLLLHDGWLVVNPGQSSLSTDGHRVSYDFSCPGTYAWDGCTPKVPFYWLAIIGIPDWWEKRHRVLQLRDGELRETEVFWPLAHPASLVHDALYQYLNAAPVAKHEADLLFLRMLREAGMVAPLAFAYYLAVRLFGAPDVRGPAPASSRLQLASELPAQMLNFAGERRSA
;
A
#
# COMPACT_ATOMS: atom_id res chain seq x y z
N MET A 1 14.66 11.26 8.12
CA MET A 1 13.98 10.49 7.06
C MET A 1 14.83 10.54 5.80
N GLN A 2 15.41 9.42 5.35
CA GLN A 2 16.02 9.41 4.02
C GLN A 2 14.92 9.66 3.01
N SER A 3 15.01 10.79 2.32
CA SER A 3 14.09 11.13 1.25
C SER A 3 14.03 9.95 0.26
N PRO A 4 12.84 9.51 -0.20
CA PRO A 4 12.74 8.53 -1.30
C PRO A 4 13.52 8.99 -2.54
N LEU A 5 13.88 10.27 -2.61
CA LEU A 5 14.70 10.90 -3.65
C LEU A 5 16.18 10.47 -3.64
N HIS A 6 16.68 9.77 -2.63
CA HIS A 6 18.10 9.36 -2.49
C HIS A 6 18.36 7.85 -2.54
N ARG A 7 17.41 7.03 -3.03
CA ARG A 7 17.74 5.63 -3.32
C ARG A 7 18.64 5.56 -4.57
N HIS A 8 19.81 4.98 -4.40
CA HIS A 8 20.78 4.77 -5.49
C HIS A 8 20.13 3.87 -6.56
N LEU A 9 20.28 4.22 -7.84
CA LEU A 9 19.62 3.52 -8.96
C LEU A 9 19.93 2.00 -8.93
N PHE A 10 21.16 1.63 -8.56
CA PHE A 10 21.63 0.25 -8.47
C PHE A 10 21.22 -0.48 -7.18
N LEU A 11 20.89 0.26 -6.10
CA LEU A 11 20.45 -0.30 -4.81
C LEU A 11 18.92 -0.43 -4.72
N HIS A 12 18.22 -0.34 -5.85
CA HIS A 12 16.78 -0.55 -5.88
C HIS A 12 16.47 -2.06 -5.77
N TYR A 13 15.51 -2.44 -4.93
CA TYR A 13 15.19 -3.86 -4.63
C TYR A 13 15.01 -4.73 -5.88
N GLY A 14 14.32 -4.24 -6.92
CA GLY A 14 14.18 -4.97 -8.18
C GLY A 14 15.51 -5.21 -8.92
N ASN A 15 16.46 -4.28 -8.86
CA ASN A 15 17.79 -4.46 -9.46
C ASN A 15 18.63 -5.42 -8.63
N LEU A 16 18.55 -5.33 -7.30
CA LEU A 16 19.22 -6.26 -6.38
C LEU A 16 18.72 -7.69 -6.55
N LEU A 17 17.40 -7.89 -6.68
CA LEU A 17 16.81 -9.20 -6.89
C LEU A 17 17.26 -9.83 -8.22
N ILE A 18 17.24 -9.05 -9.31
CA ILE A 18 17.68 -9.52 -10.63
C ILE A 18 19.18 -9.82 -10.63
N SER A 19 19.98 -8.96 -9.97
CA SER A 19 21.41 -9.23 -9.76
C SER A 19 21.64 -10.51 -8.97
N ALA A 20 20.90 -10.75 -7.88
CA ALA A 20 21.03 -11.96 -7.08
C ALA A 20 20.67 -13.22 -7.87
N ILE A 21 19.55 -13.21 -8.60
CA ILE A 21 19.15 -14.32 -9.48
C ILE A 21 20.22 -14.57 -10.55
N GLY A 22 20.71 -13.50 -11.19
CA GLY A 22 21.78 -13.60 -12.19
C GLY A 22 23.06 -14.22 -11.63
N LEU A 23 23.49 -13.80 -10.43
CA LEU A 23 24.68 -14.35 -9.77
C LEU A 23 24.51 -15.84 -9.43
N VAL A 24 23.33 -16.26 -8.95
CA VAL A 24 23.05 -17.67 -8.68
C VAL A 24 23.10 -18.50 -9.96
N LEU A 25 22.50 -18.02 -11.05
CA LEU A 25 22.53 -18.70 -12.34
C LEU A 25 23.95 -18.82 -12.90
N LEU A 26 24.76 -17.77 -12.78
CA LEU A 26 26.17 -17.78 -13.20
C LEU A 26 27.00 -18.74 -12.34
N ALA A 27 26.77 -18.79 -11.02
CA ALA A 27 27.47 -19.72 -10.13
C ALA A 27 27.11 -21.19 -10.44
N LEU A 28 25.83 -21.47 -10.68
CA LEU A 28 25.36 -22.80 -11.09
C LEU A 28 25.93 -23.20 -12.45
N ALA A 29 25.97 -22.27 -13.41
CA ALA A 29 26.60 -22.51 -14.71
C ALA A 29 28.10 -22.79 -14.57
N ALA A 30 28.82 -21.99 -13.79
CA ALA A 30 30.24 -22.21 -13.53
C ALA A 30 30.52 -23.57 -12.89
N TRP A 31 29.62 -24.06 -12.03
CA TRP A 31 29.78 -25.34 -11.35
C TRP A 31 29.40 -26.54 -12.21
N LEU A 32 28.27 -26.47 -12.90
CA LEU A 32 27.69 -27.62 -13.61
C LEU A 32 28.10 -27.66 -15.09
N GLN A 33 28.12 -26.52 -15.77
CA GLN A 33 28.36 -26.40 -17.21
C GLN A 33 29.02 -25.06 -17.58
N PRO A 34 30.35 -24.91 -17.44
CA PRO A 34 31.06 -23.64 -17.64
C PRO A 34 30.86 -23.02 -19.03
N GLN A 35 30.54 -23.84 -20.03
CA GLN A 35 30.26 -23.44 -21.41
C GLN A 35 29.06 -22.48 -21.52
N LEU A 36 28.14 -22.51 -20.53
CA LEU A 36 26.97 -21.64 -20.49
C LEU A 36 27.28 -20.23 -19.95
N LEU A 37 28.47 -19.98 -19.40
CA LEU A 37 28.82 -18.67 -18.85
C LEU A 37 28.76 -17.52 -19.88
N PRO A 38 29.43 -17.61 -21.06
CA PRO A 38 29.35 -16.55 -22.07
C PRO A 38 27.91 -16.23 -22.54
N PRO A 39 27.07 -17.22 -22.93
CA PRO A 39 25.71 -16.90 -23.37
C PRO A 39 24.84 -16.35 -22.25
N LEU A 40 25.02 -16.78 -20.99
CA LEU A 40 24.29 -16.21 -19.84
C LEU A 40 24.68 -14.75 -19.57
N LEU A 41 25.97 -14.41 -19.68
CA LEU A 41 26.42 -13.02 -19.54
C LEU A 41 25.84 -12.12 -20.62
N TRP A 42 25.85 -12.59 -21.88
CA TRP A 42 25.24 -11.87 -23.00
C TRP A 42 23.73 -11.71 -22.86
N ALA A 43 23.02 -12.75 -22.40
CA ALA A 43 21.59 -12.68 -22.12
C ALA A 43 21.25 -11.80 -20.90
N GLY A 44 22.15 -11.70 -19.93
CA GLY A 44 21.98 -10.84 -18.75
C GLY A 44 21.94 -9.36 -19.08
N LEU A 45 22.68 -8.92 -20.11
CA LEU A 45 22.73 -7.52 -20.54
C LEU A 45 21.36 -6.93 -20.93
N PRO A 46 20.59 -7.50 -21.89
CA PRO A 46 19.27 -7.00 -22.22
C PRO A 46 18.28 -7.15 -21.06
N ILE A 47 18.38 -8.19 -20.22
CA ILE A 47 17.52 -8.34 -19.04
C ILE A 47 17.75 -7.18 -18.05
N TYR A 48 19.02 -6.86 -17.77
CA TYR A 48 19.37 -5.79 -16.86
C TYR A 48 18.99 -4.42 -17.41
N LEU A 49 19.25 -4.18 -18.70
CA LEU A 49 18.80 -2.97 -19.40
C LEU A 49 17.27 -2.85 -19.38
N GLY A 50 16.55 -3.97 -19.54
CA GLY A 50 15.09 -4.02 -19.50
C GLY A 50 14.51 -3.50 -18.20
N VAL A 51 15.16 -3.73 -17.06
CA VAL A 51 14.68 -3.21 -15.77
C VAL A 51 15.26 -1.84 -15.42
N LEU A 52 16.50 -1.57 -15.81
CA LEU A 52 17.17 -0.31 -15.52
C LEU A 52 16.58 0.84 -16.36
N LEU A 53 16.33 0.62 -17.65
CA LEU A 53 15.98 1.68 -18.60
C LEU A 53 14.65 2.36 -18.27
N PRO A 54 13.53 1.66 -17.99
CA PRO A 54 12.27 2.31 -17.58
C PRO A 54 12.39 3.07 -16.26
N ARG A 55 13.29 2.64 -15.37
CA ARG A 55 13.56 3.32 -14.09
C ARG A 55 14.39 4.58 -14.26
N TRP A 56 15.34 4.55 -15.18
CA TRP A 56 16.19 5.68 -15.50
C TRP A 56 15.40 6.74 -16.28
N VAL A 57 14.70 6.33 -17.35
CA VAL A 57 13.80 7.19 -18.12
C VAL A 57 12.65 7.64 -17.22
N GLY A 58 12.46 8.96 -17.07
CA GLY A 58 11.42 9.52 -16.21
C GLY A 58 11.77 9.61 -14.73
N ARG A 59 12.99 9.23 -14.28
CA ARG A 59 13.42 9.37 -12.88
C ARG A 59 13.27 10.79 -12.36
N ARG A 60 13.75 11.78 -13.14
CA ARG A 60 13.71 13.20 -12.76
C ARG A 60 12.27 13.68 -12.57
N GLU A 61 11.38 13.31 -13.48
CA GLU A 61 9.97 13.69 -13.41
C GLU A 61 9.27 13.02 -12.22
N ARG A 62 9.50 11.73 -11.98
CA ARG A 62 9.00 11.04 -10.77
C ARG A 62 9.49 11.70 -9.48
N GLN A 63 10.77 12.08 -9.43
CA GLN A 63 11.35 12.79 -8.29
C GLN A 63 10.70 14.17 -8.09
N ARG A 64 10.47 14.93 -9.17
CA ARG A 64 9.79 16.22 -9.11
C ARG A 64 8.35 16.08 -8.60
N ARG A 65 7.58 15.13 -9.13
CA ARG A 65 6.19 14.87 -8.70
C ARG A 65 6.12 14.43 -7.24
N ALA A 66 6.97 13.49 -6.83
CA ALA A 66 7.03 13.04 -5.44
C ALA A 66 7.40 14.18 -4.47
N ALA A 67 8.31 15.07 -4.86
CA ALA A 67 8.63 16.26 -4.06
C ALA A 67 7.42 17.21 -3.95
N ALA A 68 6.75 17.50 -5.07
CA ALA A 68 5.57 18.36 -5.08
C ALA A 68 4.42 17.79 -4.22
N VAL A 69 4.14 16.49 -4.33
CA VAL A 69 3.12 15.80 -3.50
C VAL A 69 3.50 15.83 -2.02
N ARG A 70 4.76 15.56 -1.70
CA ARG A 70 5.25 15.62 -0.32
C ARG A 70 5.08 17.01 0.28
N ASP A 71 5.49 18.04 -0.46
CA ASP A 71 5.45 19.42 0.02
C ASP A 71 4.00 19.91 0.17
N ALA A 72 3.12 19.55 -0.77
CA ALA A 72 1.67 19.81 -0.67
C ALA A 72 1.02 19.09 0.53
N THR A 73 1.39 17.82 0.76
CA THR A 73 0.87 17.05 1.90
C THR A 73 1.36 17.63 3.22
N LEU A 74 2.65 18.00 3.32
CA LEU A 74 3.19 18.65 4.51
C LEU A 74 2.49 19.99 4.80
N ALA A 75 2.26 20.78 3.76
CA ALA A 75 1.57 22.07 3.89
C ALA A 75 0.12 21.90 4.35
N LYS A 76 -0.60 20.89 3.83
CA LYS A 76 -1.99 20.61 4.22
C LYS A 76 -2.09 19.95 5.59
N TRP A 77 -1.41 18.82 5.79
CA TRP A 77 -1.65 17.91 6.90
C TRP A 77 -0.63 18.03 8.04
N GLY A 78 0.48 18.73 7.85
CA GLY A 78 1.59 18.78 8.82
C GLY A 78 2.43 17.50 8.88
N PHE A 79 2.11 16.48 8.07
CA PHE A 79 2.90 15.26 7.90
C PHE A 79 2.96 14.88 6.41
N SER A 80 3.96 14.09 6.02
CA SER A 80 4.04 13.53 4.67
C SER A 80 3.67 12.06 4.67
N GLN A 81 2.93 11.67 3.62
CA GLN A 81 2.71 10.28 3.27
C GLN A 81 4.02 9.69 2.73
N ARG A 82 4.18 8.38 2.89
CA ARG A 82 5.26 7.61 2.27
C ARG A 82 4.88 7.30 0.82
N ASP A 83 4.95 8.30 -0.04
CA ASP A 83 4.71 8.11 -1.47
C ASP A 83 5.75 7.15 -2.06
N HIS A 84 5.26 6.18 -2.84
CA HIS A 84 6.05 5.18 -3.52
C HIS A 84 5.78 5.27 -5.01
N SER A 85 6.81 5.59 -5.81
CA SER A 85 6.65 5.61 -7.27
C SER A 85 6.50 4.18 -7.81
N GLY A 86 5.26 3.77 -8.04
CA GLY A 86 4.85 2.48 -8.57
C GLY A 86 4.26 2.53 -9.97
N PRO A 87 4.07 1.39 -10.65
CA PRO A 87 3.27 1.32 -11.87
C PRO A 87 1.76 1.57 -11.65
N TRP A 88 1.29 1.68 -10.40
CA TRP A 88 -0.10 1.97 -9.99
C TRP A 88 -1.11 1.15 -10.80
N LEU A 89 -1.12 -0.17 -10.59
CA LEU A 89 -1.88 -1.10 -11.44
C LEU A 89 -3.35 -1.18 -11.12
N ASN A 90 -3.70 -0.91 -9.87
CA ASN A 90 -5.03 -1.09 -9.35
C ASN A 90 -5.54 0.25 -8.87
N TYR A 91 -6.86 0.43 -8.93
CA TYR A 91 -7.50 1.63 -8.41
C TYR A 91 -8.90 1.34 -7.85
N ILE A 92 -9.31 2.19 -6.91
CA ILE A 92 -10.68 2.30 -6.44
C ILE A 92 -11.14 3.75 -6.62
N ASP A 93 -12.34 3.91 -7.15
CA ASP A 93 -12.99 5.22 -7.25
C ASP A 93 -14.05 5.43 -6.16
N ARG A 94 -14.23 4.44 -5.28
CA ARG A 94 -15.17 4.52 -4.18
C ARG A 94 -14.48 4.24 -2.86
N PRO A 95 -14.93 4.88 -1.76
CA PRO A 95 -14.39 4.62 -0.44
C PRO A 95 -14.57 3.14 -0.08
N PHE A 96 -13.47 2.47 0.25
CA PHE A 96 -13.48 1.11 0.77
C PHE A 96 -13.50 1.18 2.30
N VAL A 97 -14.44 0.48 2.93
CA VAL A 97 -14.64 0.53 4.38
C VAL A 97 -14.36 -0.83 5.01
N ARG A 98 -13.74 -0.81 6.19
CA ARG A 98 -13.56 -2.00 7.01
C ARG A 98 -13.61 -1.67 8.49
N HIS A 99 -14.35 -2.47 9.25
CA HIS A 99 -14.30 -2.43 10.71
C HIS A 99 -13.15 -3.30 11.24
N CYS A 100 -12.30 -2.72 12.06
CA CYS A 100 -11.12 -3.31 12.69
C CYS A 100 -11.19 -3.02 14.21
N PRO A 101 -11.84 -3.88 15.01
CA PRO A 101 -12.07 -3.64 16.43
C PRO A 101 -10.77 -3.47 17.24
N GLU A 102 -9.65 -4.05 16.78
CA GLU A 102 -8.33 -3.84 17.37
C GLU A 102 -7.84 -2.37 17.36
N PHE A 103 -8.46 -1.53 16.53
CA PHE A 103 -8.16 -0.10 16.41
C PHE A 103 -9.22 0.80 17.07
N ALA A 104 -10.10 0.24 17.91
CA ALA A 104 -11.04 1.02 18.72
C ALA A 104 -10.32 2.07 19.58
N GLY A 105 -10.91 3.25 19.73
CA GLY A 105 -10.33 4.40 20.43
C GLY A 105 -9.16 5.09 19.72
N ARG A 106 -8.85 4.69 18.47
CA ARG A 106 -7.78 5.30 17.66
C ARG A 106 -8.37 6.22 16.59
N TYR A 107 -7.70 7.34 16.37
CA TYR A 107 -8.16 8.38 15.44
C TYR A 107 -7.04 8.84 14.52
N PHE A 108 -7.30 8.88 13.22
CA PHE A 108 -6.40 9.42 12.22
C PHE A 108 -7.18 9.90 11.01
N TYR A 109 -6.74 11.03 10.46
CA TYR A 109 -7.40 11.70 9.35
C TYR A 109 -6.31 12.18 8.40
N GLY A 110 -6.26 11.58 7.21
CA GLY A 110 -5.39 11.97 6.12
C GLY A 110 -6.13 11.96 4.79
N GLU A 111 -5.41 12.19 3.70
CA GLU A 111 -6.01 12.29 2.35
C GLU A 111 -6.65 10.98 1.91
N TRP A 112 -5.93 9.87 2.07
CA TRP A 112 -6.32 8.56 1.53
C TRP A 112 -6.78 7.56 2.59
N LEU A 113 -6.62 7.90 3.86
CA LEU A 113 -6.91 7.04 4.99
C LEU A 113 -7.61 7.83 6.08
N LEU A 114 -8.78 7.33 6.49
CA LEU A 114 -9.49 7.74 7.69
C LEU A 114 -9.54 6.53 8.64
N LEU A 115 -9.15 6.75 9.88
CA LEU A 115 -9.33 5.80 10.99
C LEU A 115 -10.13 6.50 12.08
N HIS A 116 -11.28 5.96 12.44
CA HIS A 116 -12.14 6.54 13.47
C HIS A 116 -12.80 5.44 14.29
N ASP A 117 -12.34 5.27 15.54
CA ASP A 117 -12.89 4.32 16.50
C ASP A 117 -13.06 2.90 15.92
N GLY A 118 -11.98 2.33 15.39
CA GLY A 118 -11.99 1.00 14.78
C GLY A 118 -12.48 0.95 13.34
N TRP A 119 -13.07 2.02 12.80
CA TRP A 119 -13.42 2.09 11.38
C TRP A 119 -12.28 2.60 10.53
N LEU A 120 -11.92 1.84 9.51
CA LEU A 120 -10.93 2.19 8.51
C LEU A 120 -11.63 2.47 7.19
N VAL A 121 -11.38 3.63 6.61
CA VAL A 121 -11.87 4.02 5.28
C VAL A 121 -10.66 4.36 4.40
N VAL A 122 -10.48 3.62 3.32
CA VAL A 122 -9.51 3.93 2.26
C VAL A 122 -10.23 4.73 1.19
N ASN A 123 -9.59 5.81 0.72
CA ASN A 123 -10.18 6.79 -0.20
C ASN A 123 -11.46 7.44 0.36
N PRO A 124 -11.41 8.13 1.52
CA PRO A 124 -12.59 8.74 2.15
C PRO A 124 -13.21 9.89 1.35
N GLY A 125 -12.54 10.35 0.29
CA GLY A 125 -13.00 11.42 -0.60
C GLY A 125 -12.37 12.77 -0.32
N GLN A 126 -12.87 13.81 -0.99
CA GLN A 126 -12.26 15.13 -0.92
C GLN A 126 -12.26 15.66 0.51
N SER A 127 -11.10 16.12 0.95
CA SER A 127 -10.87 16.53 2.33
C SER A 127 -10.54 18.02 2.42
N SER A 128 -11.11 18.69 3.41
CA SER A 128 -10.84 20.09 3.73
C SER A 128 -10.49 20.25 5.21
N LEU A 129 -9.58 21.19 5.50
CA LEU A 129 -9.22 21.57 6.86
C LEU A 129 -9.84 22.93 7.17
N SER A 130 -10.31 23.10 8.39
CA SER A 130 -10.77 24.39 8.90
C SER A 130 -9.63 25.40 8.96
N THR A 131 -9.98 26.70 8.95
CA THR A 131 -9.00 27.80 8.98
C THR A 131 -8.08 27.77 10.21
N ASP A 132 -8.55 27.22 11.33
CA ASP A 132 -7.78 27.02 12.56
C ASP A 132 -6.91 25.75 12.53
N GLY A 133 -7.02 24.91 11.51
CA GLY A 133 -6.24 23.69 11.33
C GLY A 133 -6.57 22.56 12.31
N HIS A 134 -7.66 22.67 13.07
CA HIS A 134 -8.03 21.69 14.10
C HIS A 134 -9.15 20.74 13.70
N ARG A 135 -9.91 21.07 12.65
CA ARG A 135 -11.02 20.25 12.18
C ARG A 135 -10.82 19.82 10.74
N VAL A 136 -11.25 18.61 10.44
CA VAL A 136 -11.21 18.01 9.12
C VAL A 136 -12.60 17.58 8.69
N SER A 137 -12.96 17.89 7.45
CA SER A 137 -14.21 17.46 6.82
C SER A 137 -13.90 16.63 5.59
N TYR A 138 -14.67 15.56 5.40
CA TYR A 138 -14.63 14.74 4.19
C TYR A 138 -15.95 14.83 3.43
N ASP A 139 -15.87 15.00 2.13
CA ASP A 139 -16.98 14.80 1.21
C ASP A 139 -16.90 13.37 0.63
N PHE A 140 -17.65 12.46 1.24
CA PHE A 140 -17.74 11.06 0.83
C PHE A 140 -18.44 10.87 -0.53
N SER A 141 -19.15 11.88 -1.04
CA SER A 141 -19.83 11.84 -2.34
C SER A 141 -18.91 12.20 -3.51
N CYS A 142 -17.78 12.86 -3.22
CA CYS A 142 -16.76 13.23 -4.19
C CYS A 142 -15.44 12.46 -3.96
N PRO A 143 -15.41 11.13 -4.15
CA PRO A 143 -14.18 10.37 -4.01
C PRO A 143 -13.18 10.70 -5.13
N GLY A 144 -11.90 10.71 -4.78
CA GLY A 144 -10.83 10.69 -5.76
C GLY A 144 -10.61 9.27 -6.31
N THR A 145 -9.59 9.10 -7.14
CA THR A 145 -9.09 7.78 -7.54
C THR A 145 -7.89 7.43 -6.67
N TYR A 146 -8.04 6.44 -5.80
CA TYR A 146 -6.92 5.89 -5.04
C TYR A 146 -6.31 4.73 -5.81
N ALA A 147 -5.02 4.83 -6.14
CA ALA A 147 -4.30 3.81 -6.88
C ALA A 147 -3.23 3.14 -6.01
N TRP A 148 -2.99 1.84 -6.24
CA TRP A 148 -1.98 1.05 -5.54
C TRP A 148 -1.38 -0.05 -6.44
N ASP A 149 -0.28 -0.64 -5.99
CA ASP A 149 0.52 -1.60 -6.76
C ASP A 149 0.14 -3.07 -6.53
N GLY A 150 -0.91 -3.38 -5.75
CA GLY A 150 -1.24 -4.74 -5.32
C GLY A 150 -0.26 -5.31 -4.28
N CYS A 151 -0.12 -6.64 -4.21
CA CYS A 151 0.81 -7.26 -3.28
C CYS A 151 2.27 -7.09 -3.71
N THR A 152 3.10 -6.51 -2.83
CA THR A 152 4.59 -6.52 -2.91
C THR A 152 5.17 -5.88 -4.19
N PRO A 153 6.49 -5.56 -4.25
CA PRO A 153 6.96 -4.67 -5.31
C PRO A 153 6.89 -5.30 -6.70
N LYS A 154 6.16 -4.65 -7.60
CA LYS A 154 6.11 -4.97 -9.02
C LYS A 154 7.18 -4.18 -9.77
N VAL A 155 7.81 -4.81 -10.75
CA VAL A 155 8.93 -4.25 -11.50
C VAL A 155 8.59 -4.21 -12.99
N PRO A 156 8.60 -3.02 -13.61
CA PRO A 156 8.45 -2.93 -15.06
C PRO A 156 9.68 -3.55 -15.75
N PHE A 157 9.43 -4.37 -16.77
CA PHE A 157 10.43 -4.97 -17.65
C PHE A 157 10.22 -4.43 -19.06
N TYR A 158 11.13 -3.55 -19.48
CA TYR A 158 10.92 -2.64 -20.60
C TYR A 158 9.55 -1.95 -20.46
N TRP A 159 8.92 -1.62 -21.58
CA TRP A 159 7.54 -1.14 -21.66
C TRP A 159 6.57 -2.28 -22.02
N LEU A 160 7.05 -3.53 -21.93
CA LEU A 160 6.38 -4.71 -22.49
C LEU A 160 5.69 -5.55 -21.41
N ALA A 161 6.25 -5.63 -20.22
CA ALA A 161 5.74 -6.50 -19.16
C ALA A 161 5.97 -5.93 -17.76
N ILE A 162 5.22 -6.46 -16.80
CA ILE A 162 5.40 -6.18 -15.37
C ILE A 162 5.59 -7.52 -14.66
N ILE A 163 6.67 -7.63 -13.90
CA ILE A 163 7.05 -8.84 -13.17
C ILE A 163 6.89 -8.56 -11.69
N GLY A 164 6.17 -9.43 -10.98
CA GLY A 164 5.95 -9.27 -9.55
C GLY A 164 5.31 -10.49 -8.92
N ILE A 165 5.11 -10.40 -7.61
CA ILE A 165 4.42 -11.42 -6.83
C ILE A 165 2.93 -11.43 -7.25
N PRO A 166 2.32 -12.61 -7.45
CA PRO A 166 0.96 -12.69 -7.96
C PRO A 166 -0.07 -12.20 -6.94
N ASP A 167 -1.13 -11.55 -7.45
CA ASP A 167 -2.34 -11.22 -6.66
C ASP A 167 -3.36 -12.37 -6.63
N TRP A 168 -2.98 -13.51 -7.24
CA TRP A 168 -3.75 -14.76 -7.39
C TRP A 168 -4.99 -14.63 -8.29
N TRP A 169 -5.87 -15.63 -8.26
CA TRP A 169 -7.06 -15.69 -9.11
C TRP A 169 -8.14 -14.70 -8.65
N GLU A 170 -8.99 -14.30 -9.57
CA GLU A 170 -10.13 -13.42 -9.29
C GLU A 170 -11.28 -14.19 -8.65
N LYS A 171 -11.95 -13.55 -7.69
CA LYS A 171 -13.15 -14.06 -7.07
C LYS A 171 -14.07 -12.92 -6.67
N ARG A 172 -15.32 -13.27 -6.34
CA ARG A 172 -16.24 -12.32 -5.72
C ARG A 172 -15.84 -12.09 -4.27
N HIS A 173 -15.76 -10.83 -3.88
CA HIS A 173 -15.53 -10.37 -2.53
C HIS A 173 -16.72 -9.53 -2.09
N ARG A 174 -17.21 -9.77 -0.88
CA ARG A 174 -18.14 -8.87 -0.21
C ARG A 174 -17.33 -7.81 0.52
N VAL A 175 -17.56 -6.56 0.17
CA VAL A 175 -16.82 -5.41 0.69
C VAL A 175 -17.81 -4.34 1.12
N LEU A 176 -17.47 -3.58 2.15
CA LEU A 176 -18.24 -2.41 2.53
C LEU A 176 -17.70 -1.21 1.75
N GLN A 177 -18.61 -0.41 1.20
CA GLN A 177 -18.28 0.84 0.52
C GLN A 177 -19.14 1.97 1.05
N LEU A 178 -18.62 3.19 1.00
CA LEU A 178 -19.47 4.38 1.13
C LEU A 178 -19.97 4.76 -0.25
N ARG A 179 -21.28 4.95 -0.37
CA ARG A 179 -21.92 5.45 -1.57
C ARG A 179 -22.95 6.48 -1.16
N ASP A 180 -22.78 7.71 -1.64
CA ASP A 180 -23.70 8.82 -1.36
C ASP A 180 -23.93 9.03 0.15
N GLY A 181 -22.86 8.87 0.96
CA GLY A 181 -22.91 9.02 2.42
C GLY A 181 -23.48 7.81 3.17
N GLU A 182 -23.85 6.73 2.48
CA GLU A 182 -24.35 5.51 3.10
C GLU A 182 -23.34 4.36 3.03
N LEU A 183 -23.24 3.59 4.11
CA LEU A 183 -22.49 2.35 4.15
C LEU A 183 -23.31 1.24 3.47
N ARG A 184 -22.79 0.67 2.39
CA ARG A 184 -23.43 -0.43 1.66
C ARG A 184 -22.46 -1.59 1.49
N GLU A 185 -22.96 -2.80 1.72
CA GLU A 185 -22.26 -4.02 1.33
C GLU A 185 -22.43 -4.22 -0.18
N THR A 186 -21.35 -4.48 -0.88
CA THR A 186 -21.35 -4.73 -2.32
C THR A 186 -20.44 -5.89 -2.68
N GLU A 187 -20.73 -6.53 -3.80
CA GLU A 187 -19.89 -7.59 -4.36
C GLU A 187 -18.98 -7.00 -5.44
N VAL A 188 -17.68 -7.16 -5.26
CA VAL A 188 -16.66 -6.80 -6.24
C VAL A 188 -15.95 -8.06 -6.75
N PHE A 189 -15.58 -8.07 -8.03
CA PHE A 189 -14.81 -9.16 -8.62
C PHE A 189 -13.36 -8.73 -8.73
N TRP A 190 -12.53 -9.16 -7.79
CA TRP A 190 -11.13 -8.76 -7.67
C TRP A 190 -10.21 -9.98 -7.46
N PRO A 191 -8.92 -9.88 -7.78
CA PRO A 191 -7.91 -10.83 -7.34
C PRO A 191 -7.94 -11.08 -5.83
N LEU A 192 -7.70 -12.32 -5.42
CA LEU A 192 -7.85 -12.78 -4.04
C LEU A 192 -7.14 -11.89 -3.02
N ALA A 193 -5.95 -11.39 -3.35
CA ALA A 193 -5.14 -10.59 -2.43
C ALA A 193 -5.44 -9.06 -2.47
N HIS A 194 -6.32 -8.59 -3.37
CA HIS A 194 -6.60 -7.16 -3.54
C HIS A 194 -7.15 -6.48 -2.29
N PRO A 195 -8.21 -6.97 -1.62
CA PRO A 195 -8.73 -6.29 -0.44
C PRO A 195 -7.67 -6.14 0.67
N ALA A 196 -6.86 -7.17 0.86
CA ALA A 196 -5.79 -7.17 1.85
C ALA A 196 -4.67 -6.18 1.46
N SER A 197 -4.19 -6.23 0.21
CA SER A 197 -3.13 -5.33 -0.26
C SER A 197 -3.54 -3.86 -0.28
N LEU A 198 -4.81 -3.57 -0.63
CA LEU A 198 -5.38 -2.23 -0.60
C LEU A 198 -5.28 -1.60 0.80
N VAL A 199 -5.77 -2.31 1.82
CA VAL A 199 -5.74 -1.82 3.21
C VAL A 199 -4.31 -1.75 3.74
N HIS A 200 -3.47 -2.73 3.40
CA HIS A 200 -2.07 -2.76 3.80
C HIS A 200 -1.30 -1.58 3.21
N ASP A 201 -1.47 -1.29 1.91
CA ASP A 201 -0.84 -0.15 1.24
C ASP A 201 -1.25 1.18 1.88
N ALA A 202 -2.56 1.39 2.06
CA ALA A 202 -3.08 2.61 2.68
C ALA A 202 -2.52 2.82 4.09
N LEU A 203 -2.47 1.78 4.93
CA LEU A 203 -1.85 1.86 6.25
C LEU A 203 -0.33 2.12 6.16
N TYR A 204 0.35 1.48 5.21
CA TYR A 204 1.79 1.60 5.01
C TYR A 204 2.20 3.02 4.62
N GLN A 205 1.40 3.70 3.80
CA GLN A 205 1.61 5.10 3.43
C GLN A 205 1.66 6.03 4.65
N TYR A 206 0.95 5.70 5.72
CA TYR A 206 0.84 6.55 6.92
C TYR A 206 1.48 5.94 8.18
N LEU A 207 2.35 4.92 8.09
CA LEU A 207 2.99 4.30 9.27
C LEU A 207 3.74 5.26 10.20
N ASN A 208 4.17 6.42 9.68
CA ASN A 208 4.85 7.46 10.44
C ASN A 208 3.90 8.42 11.17
N ALA A 209 2.59 8.40 10.89
CA ALA A 209 1.62 9.37 11.38
C ALA A 209 0.33 8.74 11.94
N ALA A 210 -0.16 7.65 11.35
CA ALA A 210 -1.34 6.94 11.83
C ALA A 210 -1.03 6.14 13.10
N PRO A 211 -1.98 6.01 14.05
CA PRO A 211 -1.81 5.27 15.30
C PRO A 211 -1.93 3.76 15.11
N VAL A 212 -1.18 3.23 14.13
CA VAL A 212 -1.11 1.82 13.80
C VAL A 212 0.35 1.44 13.70
N ALA A 213 0.80 0.53 14.55
CA ALA A 213 2.16 0.03 14.46
C ALA A 213 2.28 -0.89 13.23
N LYS A 214 3.49 -0.94 12.65
CA LYS A 214 3.77 -1.79 11.49
C LYS A 214 3.32 -3.25 11.68
N HIS A 215 3.57 -3.81 12.86
CA HIS A 215 3.21 -5.20 13.14
C HIS A 215 1.69 -5.43 13.15
N GLU A 216 0.90 -4.42 13.54
CA GLU A 216 -0.56 -4.50 13.54
C GLU A 216 -1.10 -4.44 12.11
N ALA A 217 -0.54 -3.57 11.26
CA ALA A 217 -0.87 -3.54 9.83
C ALA A 217 -0.50 -4.86 9.13
N ASP A 218 0.65 -5.44 9.46
CA ASP A 218 1.09 -6.75 8.93
C ASP A 218 0.15 -7.88 9.38
N LEU A 219 -0.28 -7.88 10.64
CA LEU A 219 -1.22 -8.88 11.17
C LEU A 219 -2.62 -8.73 10.57
N LEU A 220 -3.10 -7.49 10.39
CA LEU A 220 -4.36 -7.22 9.69
C LEU A 220 -4.30 -7.76 8.26
N PHE A 221 -3.20 -7.52 7.55
CA PHE A 221 -2.98 -8.06 6.22
C PHE A 221 -3.04 -9.59 6.19
N LEU A 222 -2.33 -10.28 7.09
CA LEU A 222 -2.39 -11.74 7.22
C LEU A 222 -3.83 -12.22 7.46
N ARG A 223 -4.56 -11.58 8.36
CA ARG A 223 -5.95 -11.93 8.67
C ARG A 223 -6.83 -11.78 7.44
N MET A 224 -6.72 -10.67 6.72
CA MET A 224 -7.49 -10.40 5.50
C MET A 224 -7.21 -11.41 4.38
N LEU A 225 -5.94 -11.83 4.20
CA LEU A 225 -5.60 -12.88 3.24
C LEU A 225 -6.28 -14.22 3.59
N ARG A 226 -6.31 -14.58 4.89
CA ARG A 226 -6.96 -15.80 5.37
C ARG A 226 -8.48 -15.74 5.21
N GLU A 227 -9.10 -14.61 5.55
CA GLU A 227 -10.54 -14.35 5.32
C GLU A 227 -10.90 -14.43 3.83
N ALA A 228 -10.01 -13.97 2.95
CA ALA A 228 -10.18 -14.09 1.50
C ALA A 228 -10.05 -15.54 0.99
N GLY A 229 -9.66 -16.50 1.83
CA GLY A 229 -9.52 -17.91 1.48
C GLY A 229 -8.12 -18.30 1.01
N MET A 230 -7.10 -17.47 1.22
CA MET A 230 -5.72 -17.85 0.95
C MET A 230 -5.29 -19.00 1.88
N VAL A 231 -4.63 -20.00 1.32
CA VAL A 231 -4.11 -21.14 2.07
C VAL A 231 -3.10 -20.66 3.13
N ALA A 232 -3.25 -21.13 4.37
CA ALA A 232 -2.54 -20.58 5.54
C ALA A 232 -1.00 -20.45 5.39
N PRO A 233 -0.25 -21.47 4.93
CA PRO A 233 1.19 -21.35 4.71
C PRO A 233 1.55 -20.26 3.67
N LEU A 234 0.73 -20.09 2.64
CA LEU A 234 0.93 -19.07 1.64
C LEU A 234 0.66 -17.66 2.19
N ALA A 235 -0.44 -17.49 2.92
CA ALA A 235 -0.74 -16.23 3.60
C ALA A 235 0.36 -15.86 4.61
N PHE A 236 0.91 -16.86 5.30
CA PHE A 236 2.04 -16.67 6.21
C PHE A 236 3.33 -16.27 5.49
N ALA A 237 3.61 -16.83 4.31
CA ALA A 237 4.75 -16.41 3.49
C ALA A 237 4.64 -14.94 3.07
N TYR A 238 3.45 -14.50 2.66
CA TYR A 238 3.17 -13.09 2.33
C TYR A 238 3.37 -12.19 3.57
N TYR A 239 2.82 -12.59 4.71
CA TYR A 239 3.03 -11.91 5.99
C TYR A 239 4.51 -11.77 6.33
N LEU A 240 5.30 -12.84 6.23
CA LEU A 240 6.71 -12.83 6.53
C LEU A 240 7.48 -11.89 5.60
N ALA A 241 7.13 -11.88 4.30
CA ALA A 241 7.73 -10.98 3.33
C ALA A 241 7.52 -9.51 3.70
N VAL A 242 6.29 -9.09 3.99
CA VAL A 242 6.00 -7.70 4.40
C VAL A 242 6.59 -7.38 5.77
N ARG A 243 6.66 -8.36 6.68
CA ARG A 243 7.22 -8.21 8.02
C ARG A 243 8.71 -7.89 7.96
N LEU A 244 9.46 -8.64 7.15
CA LEU A 244 10.92 -8.54 7.05
C LEU A 244 11.38 -7.39 6.15
N PHE A 245 10.76 -7.25 4.97
CA PHE A 245 11.25 -6.35 3.91
C PHE A 245 10.42 -5.07 3.75
N GLY A 246 9.18 -5.05 4.23
CA GLY A 246 8.35 -3.86 4.22
C GLY A 246 8.86 -2.82 5.21
N ALA A 247 8.94 -1.56 4.80
CA ALA A 247 9.11 -0.40 5.70
C ALA A 247 10.07 -0.59 6.91
N PRO A 248 11.34 -1.01 6.71
CA PRO A 248 12.24 -1.37 7.82
C PRO A 248 12.52 -0.21 8.78
N ASP A 249 12.49 1.02 8.28
CA ASP A 249 12.83 2.23 9.03
C ASP A 249 11.75 2.69 10.03
N VAL A 250 10.57 2.04 10.05
CA VAL A 250 9.41 2.45 10.88
C VAL A 250 8.93 1.28 11.76
N ARG A 251 9.89 0.54 12.32
CA ARG A 251 9.64 -0.57 13.27
C ARG A 251 9.33 -0.11 14.72
N GLY A 252 9.21 1.21 14.94
CA GLY A 252 8.92 1.80 16.26
C GLY A 252 7.48 1.58 16.75
N PRO A 253 7.15 2.06 17.96
CA PRO A 253 5.78 2.04 18.47
C PRO A 253 4.83 2.84 17.57
N ALA A 254 3.54 2.53 17.65
CA ALA A 254 2.52 3.30 16.93
C ALA A 254 2.59 4.79 17.32
N PRO A 255 2.51 5.71 16.35
CA PRO A 255 2.22 7.12 16.61
C PRO A 255 0.98 7.30 17.50
N ALA A 256 0.85 8.47 18.14
CA ALA A 256 -0.36 8.83 18.86
C ALA A 256 -1.52 9.11 17.88
N SER A 257 -2.76 9.01 18.36
CA SER A 257 -3.94 9.44 17.60
C SER A 257 -3.81 10.90 17.16
N SER A 258 -4.36 11.21 15.99
CA SER A 258 -4.45 12.57 15.49
C SER A 258 -5.22 13.45 16.47
N ARG A 259 -4.75 14.69 16.62
CA ARG A 259 -5.41 15.73 17.42
C ARG A 259 -6.53 16.44 16.63
N LEU A 260 -6.65 16.17 15.34
CA LEU A 260 -7.72 16.72 14.50
C LEU A 260 -9.07 16.17 14.97
N GLN A 261 -10.09 17.01 14.89
CA GLN A 261 -11.47 16.63 15.14
C GLN A 261 -12.19 16.44 13.81
N LEU A 262 -12.94 15.36 13.68
CA LEU A 262 -13.77 15.14 12.51
C LEU A 262 -14.99 16.07 12.59
N ALA A 263 -15.16 16.93 11.60
CA ALA A 263 -16.29 17.85 11.47
C ALA A 263 -17.41 17.30 10.58
N SER A 264 -17.08 16.45 9.59
CA SER A 264 -18.07 15.74 8.79
C SER A 264 -18.70 14.59 9.58
N GLU A 265 -20.01 14.40 9.44
CA GLU A 265 -20.68 13.24 10.05
C GLU A 265 -20.24 11.95 9.37
N LEU A 266 -19.89 10.93 10.17
CA LEU A 266 -19.76 9.58 9.65
C LEU A 266 -21.15 8.98 9.41
N PRO A 267 -21.30 8.13 8.39
CA PRO A 267 -22.55 7.40 8.17
C PRO A 267 -23.06 6.75 9.46
N ALA A 268 -24.34 6.99 9.80
CA ALA A 268 -24.93 6.50 11.04
C ALA A 268 -24.79 4.97 11.22
N GLN A 269 -24.76 4.21 10.13
CA GLN A 269 -24.54 2.76 10.16
C GLN A 269 -23.17 2.37 10.74
N MET A 270 -22.14 3.19 10.55
CA MET A 270 -20.82 2.97 11.15
C MET A 270 -20.86 3.18 12.67
N LEU A 271 -21.64 4.15 13.14
CA LEU A 271 -21.82 4.43 14.57
C LEU A 271 -22.67 3.34 15.26
N ASN A 272 -23.70 2.82 14.58
CA ASN A 272 -24.63 1.83 15.13
C ASN A 272 -24.03 0.41 15.22
N PHE A 273 -23.19 0.00 14.27
CA PHE A 273 -22.52 -1.32 14.31
C PHE A 273 -21.59 -1.49 15.52
N ALA A 274 -21.06 -0.38 16.04
CA ALA A 274 -20.24 -0.38 17.26
C ALA A 274 -21.07 -0.60 18.54
N GLY A 275 -22.35 -0.23 18.53
CA GLY A 275 -23.29 -0.44 19.64
C GLY A 275 -23.79 -1.89 19.75
N GLU A 276 -24.11 -2.53 18.62
CA GLU A 276 -24.66 -3.90 18.63
C GLU A 276 -23.65 -4.96 19.11
N ARG A 277 -22.34 -4.79 18.83
CA ARG A 277 -21.30 -5.72 19.30
C ARG A 277 -20.72 -5.42 20.69
N ARG A 278 -20.99 -4.25 21.27
CA ARG A 278 -20.68 -4.00 22.70
C ARG A 278 -21.73 -4.61 23.63
N SER A 279 -22.85 -5.05 23.08
CA SER A 279 -24.02 -5.58 23.79
C SER A 279 -24.13 -7.12 23.72
N ALA A 280 -23.20 -7.78 23.03
CA ALA A 280 -23.14 -9.24 22.82
C ALA A 280 -21.78 -9.77 23.31
#